data_AF-A0A1H4EKV7-F1
#
_entry.id   AF-A0A1H4EKV7-F1
#
_cell.length_a   1.000
_cell.length_b   1.000
_cell.length_c   1.000
_cell.angle_alpha   90.00
_cell.angle_beta   90.00
_cell.angle_gamma   90.00
#
_symmetry.space_group_name_H-M   'P 1'
#
loop_
_entity.id
_entity.type
_entity.pdbx_description
1 polymer ?
#
loop_
_entity_poly.entity_id
_entity_poly.type
_entity_poly.pdbx_seq_one_letter_code
_entity_poly.pdbx_strand_id
1 'polypeptide(L)'
;MHAMEVAERIQHLGGNPVDDEGFVGSMQNCVSRFTTPDSTEGILESALKGEDVYGLHLSEEIVKGDFDPESKQMIERILDEDRNHLQILKGLMPNG
;
A
#
# COMPACT_ATOMS: atom_id res chain seq x y z
N MET A 1 9.34 -1.01 -1.28
CA MET A 1 9.87 -1.82 -2.40
C MET A 1 8.78 -2.61 -3.13
N HIS A 2 7.61 -2.87 -2.53
CA HIS A 2 6.50 -3.64 -3.13
C HIS A 2 6.05 -3.18 -4.52
N ALA A 3 6.03 -1.87 -4.80
CA ALA A 3 5.69 -1.38 -6.14
C ALA A 3 6.65 -1.90 -7.24
N MET A 4 7.94 -2.05 -6.93
CA MET A 4 8.92 -2.63 -7.87
C MET A 4 8.70 -4.14 -8.04
N GLU A 5 8.43 -4.87 -6.95
CA GLU A 5 8.14 -6.31 -7.01
C GLU A 5 6.89 -6.58 -7.88
N VAL A 6 5.84 -5.77 -7.73
CA VAL A 6 4.64 -5.85 -8.55
C VAL A 6 4.93 -5.52 -10.02
N ALA A 7 5.72 -4.47 -10.28
CA ALA A 7 6.11 -4.10 -11.64
C ALA A 7 6.93 -5.21 -12.33
N GLU A 8 7.90 -5.80 -11.63
CA GLU A 8 8.68 -6.94 -12.12
C GLU A 8 7.78 -8.15 -12.41
N ARG A 9 6.80 -8.44 -11.55
CA ARG A 9 5.83 -9.52 -11.78
C ARG A 9 4.99 -9.28 -13.04
N ILE A 10 4.51 -8.06 -13.23
CA ILE A 10 3.76 -7.67 -14.44
C ILE A 10 4.62 -7.88 -15.69
N GLN A 11 5.89 -7.47 -15.66
CA GLN A 11 6.83 -7.66 -16.77
C GLN A 11 7.10 -9.14 -17.06
N HIS A 12 7.30 -9.97 -16.03
CA HIS A 12 7.50 -11.42 -16.20
C HIS A 12 6.29 -12.13 -16.82
N LEU A 13 5.07 -11.62 -16.58
CA LEU A 13 3.84 -12.11 -17.21
C LEU A 13 3.63 -11.56 -18.63
N GLY A 14 4.58 -10.76 -19.15
CA GLY A 14 4.51 -10.13 -20.47
C GLY A 14 3.65 -8.86 -20.53
N GLY A 15 3.21 -8.37 -19.37
CA GLY A 15 2.54 -7.08 -19.25
C GLY A 15 3.51 -5.91 -19.23
N ASN A 16 2.97 -4.70 -19.45
CA ASN A 16 3.71 -3.46 -19.26
C ASN A 16 3.17 -2.75 -18.00
N PRO A 17 3.96 -2.56 -16.95
CA PRO A 17 3.57 -1.74 -15.81
C PRO A 17 3.16 -0.36 -16.30
N VAL A 18 2.00 0.11 -15.85
CA VAL A 18 1.51 1.43 -16.24
C VAL A 18 2.19 2.50 -15.39
N ASP A 19 2.73 3.52 -16.06
CA ASP A 19 3.27 4.74 -15.48
C ASP A 19 2.56 5.99 -16.03
N ASP A 20 1.36 5.80 -16.60
CA ASP A 20 0.61 6.86 -17.27
C ASP A 20 0.10 7.94 -16.31
N GLU A 21 -0.24 9.09 -16.89
CA GLU A 21 -0.71 10.27 -16.15
C GLU A 21 -1.99 9.98 -15.32
N GLY A 22 -2.81 9.01 -15.73
CA GLY A 22 -4.00 8.61 -14.99
C GLY A 22 -3.64 7.91 -13.68
N PHE A 23 -2.71 6.96 -13.73
CA PHE A 23 -2.17 6.30 -12.54
C PHE A 23 -1.42 7.29 -11.65
N VAL A 24 -0.55 8.13 -12.22
CA VAL A 24 0.16 9.20 -11.49
C VAL A 24 -0.83 10.16 -10.82
N GLY A 25 -1.92 10.54 -11.51
CA GLY A 25 -2.97 11.39 -10.96
C GLY A 25 -3.73 10.73 -9.81
N SER A 26 -4.01 9.43 -9.91
CA SER A 26 -4.63 8.66 -8.82
C SER A 26 -3.74 8.59 -7.57
N MET A 27 -2.43 8.43 -7.78
CA MET A 27 -1.40 8.48 -6.74
C MET A 27 -1.31 9.87 -6.12
N GLN A 28 -1.28 10.94 -6.92
CA GLN A 28 -1.30 12.33 -6.42
C GLN A 28 -2.56 12.63 -5.61
N ASN A 29 -3.73 12.11 -6.00
CA ASN A 29 -4.96 12.26 -5.25
C ASN A 29 -4.95 11.48 -3.93
N CYS A 30 -4.29 10.31 -3.90
CA CYS A 30 -4.06 9.58 -2.66
C CYS A 30 -3.16 10.40 -1.72
N VAL A 31 -2.01 10.87 -2.22
CA VAL A 31 -1.04 11.68 -1.48
C VAL A 31 -1.66 13.01 -1.01
N SER A 32 -2.46 13.68 -1.82
CA SER A 32 -3.08 14.97 -1.47
C SER A 32 -4.10 14.87 -0.33
N ARG A 33 -4.61 13.67 -0.05
CA ARG A 33 -5.47 13.39 1.12
C ARG A 33 -4.68 13.29 2.43
N PHE A 34 -3.36 13.24 2.36
CA PHE A 34 -2.47 13.39 3.50
C PHE A 34 -2.07 14.85 3.62
N THR A 35 -2.46 15.49 4.71
CA THR A 35 -1.91 16.80 5.09
C THR A 35 -0.55 16.58 5.71
N THR A 36 0.46 17.41 5.37
CA THR A 36 1.75 17.38 6.09
C THR A 36 1.50 17.70 7.56
N PRO A 37 1.67 16.74 8.50
CA PRO A 37 1.36 16.97 9.89
C PRO A 37 2.53 17.66 10.59
N ASP A 38 2.23 18.58 11.51
CA ASP A 38 3.25 19.32 12.26
C ASP A 38 3.62 18.66 13.60
N SER A 39 3.01 17.52 13.93
CA SER A 39 3.24 16.78 15.18
C SER A 39 3.62 15.32 14.91
N THR A 40 4.39 14.72 15.83
CA THR A 40 4.73 13.29 15.77
C THR A 40 3.48 12.41 15.78
N GLU A 41 2.47 12.76 16.58
CA GLU A 41 1.18 12.07 16.60
C GLU A 41 0.47 12.16 15.24
N GLY A 42 0.42 13.34 14.62
CA GLY A 42 -0.17 13.51 13.30
C GLY A 42 0.58 12.75 12.20
N ILE A 43 1.91 12.63 12.31
CA ILE A 43 2.73 11.79 11.43
C ILE A 43 2.36 10.31 11.60
N LEU A 44 2.20 9.83 12.83
CA LEU A 44 1.79 8.46 13.11
C LEU A 44 0.37 8.18 12.63
N GLU A 45 -0.59 9.08 12.86
CA GLU A 45 -1.96 8.97 12.34
C GLU A 45 -1.98 8.92 10.81
N SER A 46 -1.17 9.75 10.16
CA SER A 46 -1.08 9.76 8.69
C SER A 46 -0.46 8.48 8.15
N ALA A 47 0.61 7.98 8.78
CA ALA A 47 1.21 6.69 8.43
C ALA A 47 0.20 5.54 8.63
N LEU A 48 -0.53 5.52 9.75
CA LEU A 48 -1.58 4.54 10.02
C LEU A 48 -2.67 4.55 8.96
N LYS A 49 -3.15 5.75 8.57
CA LYS A 49 -4.15 5.87 7.52
C LYS A 49 -3.62 5.42 6.16
N GLY A 50 -2.35 5.68 5.87
CA GLY A 50 -1.63 5.15 4.71
C GLY A 50 -1.69 3.64 4.64
N GLU A 51 -1.22 3.00 5.70
CA GLU A 51 -1.11 1.55 5.78
C GLU A 51 -2.48 0.86 5.84
N ASP A 52 -3.40 1.34 6.69
CA ASP A 52 -4.70 0.68 6.93
C ASP A 52 -5.65 0.79 5.73
N VAL A 53 -5.82 2.00 5.21
CA VAL A 53 -6.85 2.25 4.18
C VAL A 53 -6.31 1.95 2.79
N TYR A 54 -5.11 2.43 2.46
CA TYR A 54 -4.58 2.33 1.11
C TYR A 54 -3.68 1.12 0.92
N GLY A 55 -2.82 0.81 1.90
CA GLY A 55 -1.96 -0.36 1.88
C GLY A 55 -2.75 -1.66 2.00
N LEU A 56 -3.62 -1.74 3.01
CA LEU A 56 -4.33 -2.98 3.33
C LEU A 56 -5.73 -3.05 2.71
N HIS A 57 -6.66 -2.19 3.13
CA HIS A 57 -8.08 -2.35 2.75
C HIS A 57 -8.31 -2.27 1.24
N LEU A 58 -7.74 -1.26 0.57
CA LEU A 58 -7.85 -1.13 -0.88
C LEU A 58 -7.19 -2.31 -1.61
N SER A 59 -6.00 -2.72 -1.19
CA SER A 59 -5.30 -3.86 -1.79
C SER A 59 -6.07 -5.16 -1.59
N GLU A 60 -6.65 -5.38 -0.41
CA GLU A 60 -7.51 -6.54 -0.13
C GLU A 60 -8.75 -6.59 -1.05
N GLU A 61 -9.34 -5.45 -1.40
CA GLU A 61 -10.43 -5.40 -2.38
C GLU A 61 -9.96 -5.72 -3.80
N ILE A 62 -8.79 -5.20 -4.21
CA ILE A 62 -8.20 -5.47 -5.54
C ILE A 62 -7.88 -6.96 -5.70
N VAL A 63 -7.39 -7.61 -4.63
CA VAL A 63 -6.84 -8.96 -4.73
C VAL A 63 -7.90 -10.07 -4.69
N LYS A 64 -9.18 -9.70 -4.52
CA LYS A 64 -10.32 -10.64 -4.66
C LYS A 64 -10.51 -11.18 -6.08
N GLY A 65 -9.80 -10.62 -7.07
CA GLY A 65 -9.78 -11.12 -8.45
C GLY A 65 -9.03 -12.44 -8.62
N ASP A 66 -8.98 -12.92 -9.87
CA ASP A 66 -8.20 -14.12 -10.23
C ASP A 66 -6.71 -13.78 -10.37
N PHE A 67 -5.88 -14.42 -9.55
CA PHE A 67 -4.43 -14.39 -9.64
C PHE A 67 -3.89 -15.79 -9.93
N ASP A 68 -2.83 -15.87 -10.72
CA ASP A 68 -2.04 -17.10 -10.75
C ASP A 68 -1.40 -17.35 -9.36
N PRO A 69 -1.04 -18.61 -9.04
CA PRO A 69 -0.59 -18.97 -7.69
C PRO A 69 0.62 -18.18 -7.18
N GLU A 70 1.54 -17.81 -8.06
CA GLU A 70 2.76 -17.11 -7.68
C GLU A 70 2.48 -15.62 -7.43
N SER A 71 1.67 -14.99 -8.28
CA SER A 71 1.19 -13.62 -8.03
C SER A 71 0.38 -13.54 -6.73
N LYS A 72 -0.48 -14.54 -6.48
CA LYS A 72 -1.25 -14.62 -5.23
C LYS A 72 -0.34 -14.70 -4.01
N GLN A 73 0.65 -15.60 -4.02
CA GLN A 73 1.59 -15.75 -2.91
C GLN A 73 2.41 -14.47 -2.69
N MET A 74 2.84 -13.81 -3.76
CA MET A 74 3.56 -12.53 -3.67
C MET A 74 2.71 -11.46 -2.98
N ILE A 75 1.46 -11.31 -3.40
CA ILE A 75 0.53 -10.34 -2.83
C ILE A 75 0.20 -10.66 -1.37
N GLU A 76 -0.06 -11.93 -1.02
CA GLU A 76 -0.33 -12.34 0.35
C GLU A 76 0.83 -11.98 1.29
N ARG A 77 2.08 -12.18 0.84
CA ARG A 77 3.26 -11.76 1.59
C ARG A 77 3.31 -10.24 1.80
N ILE A 78 3.04 -9.45 0.77
CA ILE A 78 3.01 -7.98 0.87
C ILE A 78 1.96 -7.55 1.91
N LEU A 79 0.75 -8.10 1.84
CA LEU A 79 -0.31 -7.78 2.79
C LEU A 79 0.04 -8.18 4.23
N ASP A 80 0.75 -9.29 4.43
CA ASP A 80 1.22 -9.70 5.75
C ASP A 80 2.29 -8.74 6.32
N GLU A 81 3.19 -8.23 5.46
CA GLU A 81 4.15 -7.19 5.83
C GLU A 81 3.42 -5.89 6.23
N ASP A 82 2.43 -5.46 5.44
CA ASP A 82 1.63 -4.26 5.73
C ASP A 82 0.84 -4.40 7.05
N ARG A 83 0.28 -5.58 7.32
CA ARG A 83 -0.37 -5.88 8.61
C ARG A 83 0.61 -5.75 9.78
N ASN A 84 1.86 -6.16 9.60
CA ASN A 84 2.89 -6.04 10.64
C ASN A 84 3.25 -4.57 10.90
N HIS A 85 3.49 -3.79 9.84
CA HIS A 85 3.73 -2.35 9.97
C HIS A 85 2.59 -1.65 10.70
N LEU A 86 1.34 -2.00 10.40
CA LEU A 86 0.18 -1.47 11.09
C LEU A 86 0.21 -1.76 12.61
N GLN A 87 0.61 -2.97 13.03
CA GLN A 87 0.76 -3.27 14.47
C GLN A 87 1.88 -2.46 15.11
N ILE A 88 3.02 -2.30 14.42
CA ILE A 88 4.14 -1.48 14.90
C ILE A 88 3.67 -0.03 15.10
N LEU A 89 3.03 0.56 14.09
CA LEU A 89 2.54 1.93 14.14
C LEU A 89 1.51 2.12 15.27
N LYS A 90 0.58 1.17 15.46
CA LYS A 90 -0.37 1.20 16.58
C LYS A 90 0.32 1.14 17.94
N GLY A 91 1.41 0.39 18.06
CA GLY A 91 2.22 0.32 19.29
C GLY A 91 3.04 1.59 19.58
N LEU A 92 3.28 2.43 18.56
CA LEU A 92 3.96 3.73 18.70
C LEU A 92 3.02 4.88 19.03
N MET A 93 1.70 4.69 18.87
CA MET A 93 0.73 5.71 19.24
C MET A 93 0.80 5.97 20.75
N PRO A 94 0.80 7.23 21.19
CA PRO A 94 0.72 7.54 22.60
C PRO A 94 -0.58 6.94 23.16
N ASN A 95 -0.46 6.10 24.19
CA ASN A 95 -1.61 5.71 24.99
C ASN A 95 -2.15 7.00 25.63
N GLY A 96 -3.43 7.31 25.40
CA GLY A 96 -4.10 8.43 26.06
C GLY A 96 -4.02 8.34 27.58
#